data_AF-A0A2H0U3V6-F1
#
_entry.id   AF-A0A2H0U3V6-F1
#
_cell.length_a   1.000
_cell.length_b   1.000
_cell.length_c   1.000
_cell.angle_alpha   90.00
_cell.angle_beta   90.00
_cell.angle_gamma   90.00
#
_symmetry.space_group_name_H-M   'P 1'
#
loop_
_entity.id
_entity.type
_entity.pdbx_description
1 polymer ?
#
loop_
_entity_poly.entity_id
_entity_poly.type
_entity_poly.pdbx_seq_one_letter_code
_entity_poly.pdbx_strand_id
1 'polypeptide(L)' 'PTIATITDKSQLSTQPFFNNAVDGDKVLVYANAKKAILYRPSTDKIIEVAPVNITSPSVSPTPTATPSAVIEQ' A
#
# COMPACT_ATOMS: atom_id res chain seq x y z
N PRO A 1 -9.01 -7.81 4.31
CA PRO A 1 -8.63 -6.38 4.19
C PRO A 1 -7.14 -6.31 3.88
N THR A 2 -6.72 -5.43 2.97
CA THR A 2 -5.30 -5.28 2.63
C THR A 2 -4.73 -4.12 3.42
N ILE A 3 -3.54 -4.28 3.99
CA ILE A 3 -2.86 -3.24 4.75
C ILE A 3 -1.56 -2.93 4.02
N ALA A 4 -1.38 -1.67 3.63
CA ALA A 4 -0.14 -1.15 3.06
C ALA A 4 0.45 -0.11 4.01
N THR A 5 1.78 0.01 4.04
CA THR A 5 2.47 1.06 4.81
C THR A 5 3.06 2.06 3.83
N ILE A 6 2.91 3.35 4.12
CA ILE A 6 3.49 4.41 3.31
C ILE A 6 4.97 4.50 3.65
N THR A 7 5.81 4.08 2.71
CA THR A 7 7.28 4.22 2.79
C THR A 7 7.79 5.47 2.08
N ASP A 8 7.04 5.95 1.08
CA ASP A 8 7.37 7.15 0.32
C ASP A 8 6.08 7.90 -0.04
N LYS A 9 5.77 8.96 0.71
CA LYS A 9 4.60 9.80 0.43
C LYS A 9 4.73 10.60 -0.87
N SER A 10 5.94 10.86 -1.35
CA SER A 10 6.16 11.72 -2.52
C SER A 10 5.63 11.06 -3.78
N GLN A 11 5.79 9.74 -3.89
CA GLN A 11 5.23 8.94 -4.99
C GLN A 11 3.69 8.85 -4.96
N LEU A 12 3.09 9.09 -3.80
CA LEU A 12 1.65 9.01 -3.57
C LEU A 12 0.97 10.38 -3.59
N SER A 13 1.76 11.47 -3.64
CA SER A 13 1.27 12.85 -3.62
C SER A 13 0.42 13.23 -4.84
N THR A 14 0.47 12.42 -5.91
CA THR A 14 -0.39 12.57 -7.08
C THR A 14 -1.87 12.31 -6.76
N GLN A 15 -2.17 11.63 -5.65
CA GLN A 15 -3.53 11.35 -5.23
C GLN A 15 -3.93 12.19 -4.01
N PRO A 16 -5.09 12.88 -4.06
CA PRO A 16 -5.53 13.78 -2.99
C PRO A 16 -5.76 13.05 -1.65
N PHE A 17 -6.04 11.74 -1.69
CA PHE A 17 -6.17 10.90 -0.49
C PHE A 17 -4.91 10.88 0.38
N PHE A 18 -3.73 11.07 -0.23
CA PHE A 18 -2.46 11.06 0.48
C PHE A 18 -1.93 12.45 0.81
N ASN A 19 -2.68 13.53 0.55
CA ASN A 19 -2.24 14.89 0.86
C ASN A 19 -1.89 15.08 2.36
N ASN A 20 -2.64 14.43 3.24
CA ASN A 20 -2.43 14.48 4.69
C ASN A 20 -1.62 13.29 5.23
N ALA A 21 -1.17 12.40 4.35
CA ALA A 21 -0.40 11.23 4.73
C ALA A 21 1.05 11.58 5.04
N VAL A 22 1.63 10.82 5.98
CA VAL A 22 3.05 10.88 6.30
C VAL A 22 3.68 9.50 6.18
N ASP A 23 4.99 9.47 6.02
CA ASP A 23 5.76 8.23 6.00
C ASP A 23 5.58 7.50 7.35
N GLY A 24 5.23 6.21 7.26
CA GLY A 24 4.84 5.38 8.41
C GLY A 24 3.33 5.28 8.65
N ASP A 25 2.50 6.07 7.96
CA ASP A 25 1.04 5.87 8.00
C ASP A 25 0.65 4.53 7.34
N LYS A 26 -0.44 3.96 7.83
CA LYS A 26 -0.99 2.68 7.35
C LYS A 26 -2.26 2.92 6.55
N VAL A 27 -2.30 2.35 5.36
CA VAL A 27 -3.46 2.38 4.47
C VAL A 27 -4.18 1.06 4.57
N LEU A 28 -5.43 1.08 5.01
CA LEU A 28 -6.31 -0.07 5.06
C LEU A 28 -7.26 -0.02 3.87
N VAL A 29 -7.11 -0.97 2.96
CA VAL A 29 -7.96 -1.10 1.77
C VAL A 29 -8.97 -2.23 1.98
N TYR A 30 -10.24 -1.86 1.96
CA TYR A 30 -11.38 -2.76 2.07
C TYR A 30 -11.94 -3.03 0.67
N ALA A 31 -11.46 -4.11 0.05
CA ALA A 31 -11.85 -4.45 -1.31
C ALA A 31 -13.37 -4.70 -1.46
N ASN A 32 -13.97 -5.41 -0.50
CA ASN A 32 -15.41 -5.69 -0.52
C ASN A 32 -16.26 -4.40 -0.41
N ALA A 33 -15.82 -3.45 0.39
CA ALA A 33 -16.52 -2.18 0.63
C ALA A 33 -16.10 -1.06 -0.34
N LYS A 34 -15.09 -1.32 -1.20
CA LYS A 34 -14.50 -0.33 -2.12
C LYS A 34 -14.09 0.96 -1.40
N LYS A 35 -13.44 0.84 -0.25
CA LYS A 35 -12.98 1.97 0.58
C LYS A 35 -11.53 1.80 0.97
N ALA A 36 -10.78 2.90 0.99
CA ALA A 36 -9.48 3.01 1.62
C ALA A 36 -9.56 3.93 2.83
N ILE A 37 -8.88 3.55 3.89
CA ILE A 37 -8.79 4.26 5.16
C ILE A 37 -7.32 4.53 5.43
N LEU A 38 -6.95 5.79 5.63
CA LEU A 38 -5.63 6.19 6.04
C LEU A 38 -5.61 6.30 7.56
N TYR A 39 -4.79 5.48 8.20
CA TYR A 39 -4.65 5.37 9.65
C TYR A 39 -3.23 5.74 10.07
N ARG A 40 -3.13 6.64 11.04
CA ARG A 40 -1.87 7.01 11.67
C ARG A 40 -1.70 6.25 12.98
N PRO A 41 -0.82 5.23 13.03
CA PRO A 41 -0.58 4.47 14.26
C PRO A 41 0.10 5.31 15.35
N SER A 42 0.86 6.34 14.97
CA SER A 42 1.57 7.20 15.94
C SER A 42 0.65 8.04 16.82
N THR A 43 -0.58 8.28 16.37
CA THR A 43 -1.56 9.10 17.10
C THR A 43 -2.90 8.38 17.29
N ASP A 44 -2.97 7.10 16.94
CA ASP A 44 -4.18 6.27 16.89
C ASP A 44 -5.39 6.98 16.24
N LYS A 45 -5.17 7.62 15.08
CA LYS A 45 -6.20 8.41 14.39
C LYS A 45 -6.41 7.97 12.95
N ILE A 46 -7.66 8.03 12.52
CA ILE A 46 -8.02 7.95 11.11
C ILE A 46 -7.81 9.35 10.52
N ILE A 47 -6.91 9.43 9.55
CA ILE A 47 -6.54 10.68 8.89
C ILE A 47 -7.51 10.99 7.76
N GLU A 48 -7.84 9.99 6.93
CA GLU A 48 -8.66 10.19 5.74
C GLU A 48 -9.40 8.89 5.35
N VAL A 49 -10.58 9.02 4.75
CA VAL A 49 -11.34 7.91 4.19
C VAL A 49 -11.80 8.26 2.78
N ALA A 50 -11.46 7.44 1.80
CA ALA A 50 -11.88 7.64 0.42
C ALA A 50 -12.48 6.37 -0.20
N PRO A 51 -13.46 6.51 -1.10
CA PRO A 51 -13.86 5.41 -1.96
C PRO A 51 -12.72 5.08 -2.94
N VAL A 52 -12.48 3.78 -3.18
CA VAL A 52 -11.49 3.32 -4.15
C VAL A 52 -12.13 2.46 -5.21
N ASN A 53 -11.84 2.79 -6.47
CA ASN A 53 -12.16 1.92 -7.59
C ASN A 53 -11.02 0.93 -7.77
N ILE A 54 -11.22 -0.27 -7.25
CA ILE A 54 -10.27 -1.37 -7.32
C ILE A 54 -10.44 -2.01 -8.70
N THR A 55 -9.84 -1.41 -9.72
CA THR A 55 -9.58 -2.11 -10.98
C THR A 55 -8.32 -2.92 -10.72
N SER A 56 -8.46 -4.21 -10.41
CA SER A 56 -7.33 -5.10 -10.12
C SER A 56 -6.21 -4.91 -11.16
N PRO A 57 -5.09 -4.24 -10.84
CA PRO A 57 -3.90 -4.46 -11.61
C PRO A 57 -3.38 -5.81 -11.12
N SER A 58 -3.36 -6.79 -12.01
CA SER A 58 -2.62 -8.03 -11.80
C SER A 58 -1.15 -7.64 -11.57
N VAL A 59 -0.77 -7.45 -10.30
CA VAL A 59 0.64 -7.49 -9.92
C VAL A 59 1.02 -8.94 -10.05
N SER A 60 1.46 -9.32 -11.24
CA SER A 60 2.21 -10.55 -11.43
C SER A 60 3.33 -10.49 -10.39
N PRO A 61 3.41 -11.41 -9.42
CA PRO A 61 4.65 -11.57 -8.70
C PRO A 61 5.66 -11.94 -9.78
N THR A 62 6.61 -11.07 -10.04
CA THR A 62 7.84 -11.48 -10.70
C THR A 62 8.73 -12.02 -9.59
N PRO A 63 8.81 -13.35 -9.38
CA PRO A 63 9.90 -13.92 -8.62
C PRO A 63 11.16 -13.83 -9.49
N THR A 64 11.80 -12.67 -9.58
CA THR A 64 13.21 -12.61 -10.03
C THR A 64 14.10 -12.55 -8.82
N ALA A 65 14.10 -13.67 -8.08
CA ALA A 65 15.21 -14.07 -7.25
C ALA A 65 15.36 -15.58 -7.46
N THR A 66 15.98 -15.95 -8.59
CA THR A 66 16.63 -17.24 -8.73
C THR A 66 18.04 -17.06 -8.16
N PRO A 67 18.33 -17.45 -6.91
CA PRO A 67 19.71 -17.70 -6.52
C PRO A 67 20.13 -19.02 -7.20
N SER A 68 20.55 -18.97 -8.46
CA SER A 68 21.30 -20.08 -9.05
C SER A 68 22.75 -19.98 -8.59
N ALA A 69 22.97 -20.37 -7.34
CA ALA A 69 24.27 -20.79 -6.84
C ALA A 69 24.06 -22.15 -6.18
N VAL A 70 24.23 -23.24 -6.95
CA VAL A 70 24.94 -24.49 -6.61
C VAL A 70 24.73 -25.52 -7.74
N ILE A 71 25.79 -25.81 -8.50
CA ILE A 71 26.08 -27.17 -8.98
C ILE A 71 27.61 -27.35 -8.85
N GLU A 72 28.02 -27.88 -7.70
CA GLU A 72 29.26 -28.67 -7.61
C GLU A 72 29.03 -29.96 -8.41
N GLN A 73 29.94 -30.25 -9.35
CA GLN A 73 30.39 -31.59 -9.73
C GLN A 73 31.78 -31.48 -10.34
#